data_AF-A0A4S8X2B4-F1
#
_entry.id   AF-A0A4S8X2B4-F1
#
_cell.length_a   1.000
_cell.length_b   1.000
_cell.length_c   1.000
_cell.angle_alpha   90.00
_cell.angle_beta   90.00
_cell.angle_gamma   90.00
#
_symmetry.space_group_name_H-M   'P 1'
#
loop_
_entity.id
_entity.type
_entity.pdbx_description
1 polymer ?
#
loop_
_entity_poly.entity_id
_entity_poly.type
_entity_poly.pdbx_seq_one_letter_code
_entity_poly.pdbx_strand_id
1 'polypeptide(L)'
;MKTESTYLRFLAAAALAGQFVSAEPIAQINGNTYLSPYNGKNVTNVNGLVTAKGPSGIWIRSTAPDSDERSSESVYVFDRNFGKNLTVGDVIQLNGTVTEYRSSKAYVYLTEIINPKLVQKISSGSAATPRVIGKDTLSPPNKAFSALDNGDVFGVPNNVSLISVSNPTLVPRNYGMDFWESLSGELVTVKSAHALTKPNNYGDTWVVGDWKVTGLNSRGGLTTVDKDANPEAIIIGSPLDGSKNPAITRVGDTLGDITGIVSYSFGYYTILPLTALNVVKAIEPRLPPPTTLISSGDCSGLTVGSYNVENLWAGSAHLVNISDHIVNYLRSPNLIFVQEIQDNNGETNDAVVTANLTLTTLTSAISSIGGPEYEFVEIDPVDDKDGGAPGGNIRQAYLYNPDILQLRKPNFGASTEANEVLPGSELKYNPGRIEPQNPAWTASRKPLVAEFETLDGKNSFFTINVHFGSKGGSSSIEGDARPPVNGGVEDRQEQMELTADFVADILAEDKNANIVVAGDFNEFAFVEPLENFLAISNLRDMDEAANIPPLERYTYLFDMNSQELDHMYISQALKPKAQYEHVHINTWVTLAEQISDHDPSVAKLNVCKK
;
A
#
# COMPACT_ATOMS: atom_id res chain seq x y z
N MET A 1 58.46 -43.05 -72.90
CA MET A 1 57.68 -43.42 -74.11
C MET A 1 56.32 -43.90 -73.63
N LYS A 2 55.27 -43.50 -74.35
CA LYS A 2 53.83 -43.54 -74.01
C LYS A 2 53.30 -44.89 -73.51
N THR A 3 52.40 -44.83 -72.50
CA THR A 3 51.01 -45.35 -72.42
C THR A 3 50.56 -45.12 -70.98
N GLU A 4 49.40 -44.54 -70.68
CA GLU A 4 48.11 -45.25 -70.63
C GLU A 4 46.91 -44.29 -70.52
N SER A 5 45.73 -44.89 -70.69
CA SER A 5 44.45 -44.31 -71.05
C SER A 5 43.39 -44.59 -69.99
N THR A 6 42.58 -43.56 -69.68
CA THR A 6 41.16 -43.57 -69.26
C THR A 6 40.72 -44.06 -67.86
N TYR A 7 39.62 -43.42 -67.42
CA TYR A 7 38.63 -43.69 -66.35
C TYR A 7 38.78 -42.84 -65.07
N LEU A 8 37.99 -41.79 -64.84
CA LEU A 8 36.54 -41.65 -64.57
C LEU A 8 36.21 -41.67 -63.05
N ARG A 9 35.96 -40.45 -62.53
CA ARG A 9 35.00 -40.03 -61.47
C ARG A 9 35.11 -40.54 -60.02
N PHE A 10 34.72 -39.59 -59.15
CA PHE A 10 34.28 -39.68 -57.75
C PHE A 10 35.34 -39.86 -56.66
N LEU A 11 35.65 -38.75 -55.98
CA LEU A 11 35.83 -38.68 -54.52
C LEU A 11 35.74 -37.21 -54.08
N ALA A 12 34.51 -36.68 -54.07
CA ALA A 12 34.17 -35.57 -53.18
C ALA A 12 33.68 -36.22 -51.88
N ALA A 13 34.60 -36.45 -50.94
CA ALA A 13 34.24 -36.90 -49.61
C ALA A 13 33.58 -35.73 -48.87
N ALA A 14 32.28 -35.89 -48.60
CA ALA A 14 31.48 -34.97 -47.82
C ALA A 14 31.99 -34.91 -46.37
N ALA A 15 32.58 -33.79 -45.98
CA ALA A 15 32.70 -33.39 -44.59
C ALA A 15 31.36 -32.75 -44.16
N LEU A 16 30.33 -33.57 -43.95
CA LEU A 16 29.16 -33.18 -43.17
C LEU A 16 29.54 -33.27 -41.70
N ALA A 17 30.19 -32.23 -41.18
CA ALA A 17 30.19 -31.97 -39.76
C ALA A 17 28.74 -31.63 -39.37
N GLY A 18 28.00 -32.63 -38.88
CA GLY A 18 26.73 -32.37 -38.22
C GLY A 18 26.99 -31.41 -37.07
N GLN A 19 26.57 -30.16 -37.20
CA GLN A 19 26.41 -29.29 -36.04
C GLN A 19 25.33 -29.95 -35.18
N PHE A 20 25.76 -30.64 -34.13
CA PHE A 20 24.84 -30.99 -33.04
C PHE A 20 24.39 -29.66 -32.44
N VAL A 21 23.20 -29.22 -32.80
CA VAL A 21 22.55 -28.08 -32.17
C VAL A 21 22.23 -28.53 -30.75
N SER A 22 23.05 -28.09 -29.79
CA SER A 22 22.85 -28.36 -28.37
C SER A 22 21.49 -27.82 -27.93
N ALA A 23 20.80 -28.51 -27.03
CA ALA A 23 19.60 -27.97 -26.40
C ALA A 23 19.96 -26.67 -25.67
N GLU A 24 19.17 -25.61 -25.84
CA GLU A 24 19.27 -24.39 -25.05
C GLU A 24 18.64 -24.59 -23.65
N PRO A 25 19.41 -24.51 -22.54
CA PRO A 25 18.87 -24.67 -21.19
C PRO A 25 17.97 -23.50 -20.79
N ILE A 26 16.88 -23.78 -20.07
CA ILE A 26 15.94 -22.75 -19.61
C ILE A 26 16.63 -21.71 -18.71
N ALA A 27 17.52 -22.11 -17.82
CA ALA A 27 18.30 -21.18 -17.00
C ALA A 27 19.13 -20.18 -17.81
N GLN A 28 19.66 -20.58 -18.98
CA GLN A 28 20.37 -19.66 -19.88
C GLN A 28 19.41 -18.76 -20.65
N ILE A 29 18.23 -19.25 -21.00
CA ILE A 29 17.17 -18.44 -21.62
C ILE A 29 16.77 -17.31 -20.66
N ASN A 30 16.51 -17.61 -19.40
CA ASN A 30 16.17 -16.59 -18.41
C ASN A 30 17.39 -15.70 -18.11
N GLY A 31 18.56 -16.30 -17.87
CA GLY A 31 19.75 -15.59 -17.44
C GLY A 31 19.69 -15.19 -15.95
N ASN A 32 20.66 -14.40 -15.50
CA ASN A 32 20.80 -13.97 -14.11
C ASN A 32 20.56 -12.45 -13.92
N THR A 33 19.77 -11.85 -14.81
CA THR A 33 19.36 -10.44 -14.81
C THR A 33 17.86 -10.37 -15.11
N TYR A 34 17.23 -9.20 -14.95
CA TYR A 34 15.81 -9.00 -15.24
C TYR A 34 15.42 -9.13 -16.73
N LEU A 35 16.38 -9.01 -17.64
CA LEU A 35 16.16 -9.21 -19.07
C LEU A 35 16.90 -10.45 -19.57
N SER A 36 16.19 -11.28 -20.33
CA SER A 36 16.76 -12.44 -20.99
C SER A 36 17.89 -12.06 -21.95
N PRO A 37 19.05 -12.76 -21.90
CA PRO A 37 20.08 -12.63 -22.93
C PRO A 37 19.63 -13.22 -24.29
N TYR A 38 18.48 -13.88 -24.33
CA TYR A 38 17.84 -14.42 -25.53
C TYR A 38 16.68 -13.59 -26.05
N ASN A 39 16.37 -12.42 -25.45
CA ASN A 39 15.29 -11.57 -25.95
C ASN A 39 15.41 -11.31 -27.47
N GLY A 40 14.33 -11.61 -28.21
CA GLY A 40 14.24 -11.51 -29.66
C GLY A 40 14.93 -12.63 -30.45
N LYS A 41 15.56 -13.61 -29.78
CA LYS A 41 16.27 -14.73 -30.42
C LYS A 41 15.39 -15.97 -30.50
N ASN A 42 15.64 -16.78 -31.52
CA ASN A 42 15.07 -18.11 -31.60
C ASN A 42 15.86 -19.08 -30.70
N VAL A 43 15.12 -19.96 -30.05
CA VAL A 43 15.65 -21.07 -29.24
C VAL A 43 15.14 -22.39 -29.81
N THR A 44 15.93 -23.44 -29.66
CA THR A 44 15.74 -24.75 -30.25
C THR A 44 15.96 -25.87 -29.25
N ASN A 45 15.25 -26.98 -29.44
CA ASN A 45 15.41 -28.17 -28.62
C ASN A 45 15.33 -27.92 -27.09
N VAL A 46 14.55 -26.92 -26.67
CA VAL A 46 14.35 -26.56 -25.27
C VAL A 46 13.57 -27.69 -24.61
N ASN A 47 14.19 -28.36 -23.63
CA ASN A 47 13.59 -29.48 -22.91
C ASN A 47 12.95 -28.98 -21.62
N GLY A 48 11.69 -29.34 -21.40
CA GLY A 48 10.99 -28.95 -20.18
C GLY A 48 9.86 -29.88 -19.78
N LEU A 49 9.69 -30.05 -18.48
CA LEU A 49 8.55 -30.69 -17.83
C LEU A 49 7.41 -29.69 -17.71
N VAL A 50 6.22 -30.00 -18.24
CA VAL A 50 5.02 -29.18 -18.04
C VAL A 50 4.60 -29.23 -16.57
N THR A 51 4.74 -28.11 -15.86
CA THR A 51 4.43 -28.00 -14.42
C THR A 51 3.03 -27.47 -14.15
N ALA A 52 2.52 -26.60 -15.02
CA ALA A 52 1.17 -26.06 -14.93
C ALA A 52 0.63 -25.63 -16.31
N LYS A 53 -0.68 -25.46 -16.37
CA LYS A 53 -1.39 -24.94 -17.55
C LYS A 53 -2.22 -23.73 -17.14
N GLY A 54 -2.16 -22.67 -17.94
CA GLY A 54 -2.95 -21.46 -17.77
C GLY A 54 -3.90 -21.24 -18.93
N PRO A 55 -4.74 -20.20 -18.87
CA PRO A 55 -5.72 -19.88 -19.92
C PRO A 55 -5.08 -19.47 -21.27
N SER A 56 -3.81 -19.06 -21.26
CA SER A 56 -3.11 -18.53 -22.43
C SER A 56 -1.79 -19.22 -22.75
N GLY A 57 -1.42 -20.29 -22.03
CA GLY A 57 -0.13 -20.93 -22.19
C GLY A 57 0.14 -22.03 -21.17
N ILE A 58 1.38 -22.48 -21.11
CA ILE A 58 1.86 -23.49 -20.16
C ILE A 58 3.17 -23.03 -19.51
N TRP A 59 3.43 -23.51 -18.31
CA TRP A 59 4.74 -23.36 -17.67
C TRP A 59 5.51 -24.66 -17.80
N ILE A 60 6.80 -24.53 -18.12
CA ILE A 60 7.72 -25.66 -18.18
C ILE A 60 8.93 -25.42 -17.29
N ARG A 61 9.40 -26.49 -16.65
CA ARG A 61 10.62 -26.51 -15.84
C ARG A 61 11.70 -27.34 -16.52
N SER A 62 12.95 -26.90 -16.45
CA SER A 62 14.12 -27.64 -16.91
C SER A 62 14.17 -29.06 -16.32
N THR A 63 14.51 -30.03 -17.16
CA THR A 63 14.80 -31.40 -16.71
C THR A 63 16.26 -31.59 -16.30
N ALA A 64 17.10 -30.58 -16.50
CA ALA A 64 18.51 -30.56 -16.14
C ALA A 64 18.84 -29.18 -15.56
N PRO A 65 18.34 -28.86 -14.35
CA PRO A 65 18.55 -27.56 -13.74
C PRO A 65 20.03 -27.33 -13.40
N ASP A 66 20.45 -26.07 -13.41
CA ASP A 66 21.76 -25.67 -12.94
C ASP A 66 21.75 -25.39 -11.42
N SER A 67 22.82 -24.79 -10.92
CA SER A 67 23.00 -24.48 -9.50
C SER A 67 23.04 -22.97 -9.21
N ASP A 68 22.76 -22.12 -10.19
CA ASP A 68 22.76 -20.67 -10.04
C ASP A 68 21.41 -20.22 -9.48
N GLU A 69 21.40 -19.80 -8.21
CA GLU A 69 20.20 -19.31 -7.52
C GLU A 69 19.61 -18.02 -8.11
N ARG A 70 20.32 -17.39 -9.06
CA ARG A 70 19.96 -16.14 -9.73
C ARG A 70 19.20 -16.36 -11.03
N SER A 71 19.02 -17.59 -11.49
CA SER A 71 18.26 -17.89 -12.71
C SER A 71 17.13 -18.84 -12.39
N SER A 72 15.94 -18.54 -12.92
CA SER A 72 14.81 -19.46 -12.84
C SER A 72 15.04 -20.67 -13.73
N GLU A 73 14.64 -21.84 -13.24
CA GLU A 73 14.62 -23.10 -13.98
C GLU A 73 13.33 -23.31 -14.76
N SER A 74 12.42 -22.33 -14.72
CA SER A 74 11.13 -22.39 -15.37
C SER A 74 10.92 -21.21 -16.30
N VAL A 75 10.09 -21.42 -17.33
CA VAL A 75 9.73 -20.36 -18.28
C VAL A 75 8.28 -20.54 -18.73
N TYR A 76 7.61 -19.42 -18.99
CA TYR A 76 6.26 -19.43 -19.54
C TYR A 76 6.28 -19.55 -21.06
N VAL A 77 5.49 -20.47 -21.60
CA VAL A 77 5.29 -20.66 -23.03
C VAL A 77 3.93 -20.08 -23.40
N PHE A 78 3.94 -18.87 -23.96
CA PHE A 78 2.74 -18.10 -24.31
C PHE A 78 2.23 -18.50 -25.69
N ASP A 79 1.31 -19.46 -25.70
CA ASP A 79 0.43 -19.77 -26.83
C ASP A 79 -0.77 -20.59 -26.34
N ARG A 80 -1.98 -20.04 -26.45
CA ARG A 80 -3.22 -20.69 -25.99
C ARG A 80 -3.46 -22.05 -26.65
N ASN A 81 -3.01 -22.27 -27.88
CA ASN A 81 -3.26 -23.50 -28.63
C ASN A 81 -2.19 -24.56 -28.38
N PHE A 82 -0.96 -24.15 -28.09
CA PHE A 82 0.18 -25.05 -27.88
C PHE A 82 -0.07 -26.05 -26.75
N GLY A 83 -0.63 -25.58 -25.64
CA GLY A 83 -0.92 -26.41 -24.46
C GLY A 83 -2.14 -27.34 -24.59
N LYS A 84 -2.92 -27.29 -25.67
CA LYS A 84 -4.20 -28.03 -25.76
C LYS A 84 -4.05 -29.55 -25.64
N ASN A 85 -3.05 -30.11 -26.30
CA ASN A 85 -2.79 -31.56 -26.35
C ASN A 85 -1.70 -32.02 -25.37
N LEU A 86 -1.28 -31.14 -24.45
CA LEU A 86 -0.28 -31.41 -23.42
C LEU A 86 -0.95 -31.49 -22.05
N THR A 87 -0.38 -32.29 -21.16
CA THR A 87 -0.83 -32.46 -19.78
C THR A 87 0.30 -32.10 -18.83
N VAL A 88 -0.04 -31.63 -17.62
CA VAL A 88 0.94 -31.52 -16.52
C VAL A 88 1.61 -32.89 -16.33
N GLY A 89 2.94 -32.89 -16.21
CA GLY A 89 3.74 -34.11 -16.14
C GLY A 89 4.26 -34.63 -17.49
N ASP A 90 3.89 -34.01 -18.62
CA ASP A 90 4.55 -34.27 -19.90
C ASP A 90 5.95 -33.65 -19.92
N VAL A 91 6.94 -34.39 -20.42
CA VAL A 91 8.26 -33.85 -20.75
C VAL A 91 8.29 -33.61 -22.25
N ILE A 92 8.53 -32.36 -22.66
CA ILE A 92 8.49 -31.94 -24.05
C ILE A 92 9.82 -31.35 -24.48
N GLN A 93 10.03 -31.38 -25.79
CA GLN A 93 11.07 -30.62 -26.46
C GLN A 93 10.40 -29.65 -27.44
N LEU A 94 10.76 -28.38 -27.39
CA LEU A 94 10.16 -27.34 -28.23
C LEU A 94 11.20 -26.37 -28.81
N ASN A 95 10.79 -25.70 -29.88
CA ASN A 95 11.45 -24.51 -30.41
C ASN A 95 10.53 -23.30 -30.20
N GLY A 96 11.08 -22.09 -30.23
CA GLY A 96 10.29 -20.86 -30.15
C GLY A 96 11.15 -19.61 -30.27
N THR A 97 10.55 -18.46 -29.96
CA THR A 97 11.25 -17.18 -29.87
C THR A 97 11.09 -16.63 -28.47
N VAL A 98 12.18 -16.18 -27.85
CA VAL A 98 12.14 -15.56 -26.52
C VAL A 98 11.76 -14.08 -26.67
N THR A 99 10.88 -13.59 -25.81
CA THR A 99 10.47 -12.18 -25.75
C THR A 99 10.41 -11.71 -24.30
N GLU A 100 10.62 -10.42 -24.12
CA GLU A 100 10.35 -9.73 -22.86
C GLU A 100 8.98 -9.06 -22.94
N TYR A 101 8.04 -9.52 -22.13
CA TYR A 101 6.66 -9.03 -22.11
C TYR A 101 6.41 -8.10 -20.93
N ARG A 102 5.68 -7.00 -21.17
CA ARG A 102 5.04 -6.21 -20.11
C ARG A 102 3.82 -5.49 -20.65
N SER A 103 2.81 -5.32 -19.80
CA SER A 103 1.56 -4.63 -20.15
C SER A 103 1.60 -3.12 -19.92
N SER A 104 2.56 -2.63 -19.14
CA SER A 104 2.78 -1.21 -18.85
C SER A 104 4.28 -0.91 -18.80
N LYS A 105 4.66 0.33 -19.13
CA LYS A 105 6.06 0.79 -19.00
C LYS A 105 6.51 0.94 -17.54
N ALA A 106 5.58 1.04 -16.59
CA ALA A 106 5.89 1.14 -15.16
C ALA A 106 6.29 -0.20 -14.54
N TYR A 107 6.14 -1.30 -15.28
CA TYR A 107 6.32 -2.66 -14.80
C TYR A 107 7.66 -3.23 -15.26
N VAL A 108 8.23 -4.15 -14.47
CA VAL A 108 9.34 -5.01 -14.94
C VAL A 108 8.84 -5.98 -16.03
N TYR A 109 9.77 -6.56 -16.78
CA TYR A 109 9.45 -7.49 -17.85
C TYR A 109 9.31 -8.92 -17.32
N LEU A 110 8.53 -9.72 -18.04
CA LEU A 110 8.42 -11.15 -17.89
C LEU A 110 9.02 -11.82 -19.12
N THR A 111 10.00 -12.71 -18.92
CA THR A 111 10.55 -13.53 -20.01
C THR A 111 9.56 -14.63 -20.42
N GLU A 112 9.24 -14.70 -21.71
CA GLU A 112 8.32 -15.68 -22.28
C GLU A 112 8.87 -16.32 -23.57
N ILE A 113 8.45 -17.54 -23.87
CA ILE A 113 8.63 -18.17 -25.18
C ILE A 113 7.33 -18.05 -25.99
N ILE A 114 7.40 -17.37 -27.13
CA ILE A 114 6.31 -17.21 -28.10
C ILE A 114 6.56 -18.02 -29.37
N ASN A 115 5.52 -18.12 -30.20
CA ASN A 115 5.51 -18.92 -31.44
C ASN A 115 6.05 -20.35 -31.25
N PRO A 116 5.64 -21.07 -30.19
CA PRO A 116 6.22 -22.35 -29.85
C PRO A 116 5.89 -23.42 -30.89
N LYS A 117 6.86 -24.30 -31.17
CA LYS A 117 6.72 -25.47 -32.05
C LYS A 117 7.18 -26.70 -31.32
N LEU A 118 6.27 -27.67 -31.17
CA LEU A 118 6.57 -28.92 -30.49
C LEU A 118 7.47 -29.75 -31.41
N VAL A 119 8.68 -30.04 -30.96
CA VAL A 119 9.60 -30.95 -31.66
C VAL A 119 9.17 -32.38 -31.38
N GLN A 120 9.03 -32.73 -30.10
CA GLN A 120 8.54 -34.02 -29.67
C GLN A 120 8.05 -34.00 -28.22
N LYS A 121 7.21 -34.97 -27.87
CA LYS A 121 6.92 -35.33 -26.47
C LYS A 121 7.82 -36.51 -26.08
N ILE A 122 8.70 -36.28 -25.12
CA ILE A 122 9.73 -37.23 -24.67
C ILE A 122 9.10 -38.30 -23.76
N SER A 123 8.28 -37.88 -22.79
CA SER A 123 7.59 -38.78 -21.86
C SER A 123 6.32 -38.13 -21.31
N SER A 124 5.53 -38.92 -20.58
CA SER A 124 4.30 -38.50 -19.88
C SER A 124 4.27 -39.10 -18.48
N GLY A 125 3.57 -38.46 -17.54
CA GLY A 125 3.33 -38.96 -16.18
C GLY A 125 4.46 -38.67 -15.18
N SER A 126 5.41 -37.80 -15.53
CA SER A 126 6.43 -37.31 -14.59
C SER A 126 5.77 -36.45 -13.51
N ALA A 127 6.24 -36.55 -12.27
CA ALA A 127 5.72 -35.73 -11.17
C ALA A 127 6.18 -34.27 -11.30
N ALA A 128 5.23 -33.33 -11.35
CA ALA A 128 5.50 -31.90 -11.22
C ALA A 128 5.56 -31.52 -9.73
N THR A 129 6.69 -31.83 -9.08
CA THR A 129 6.87 -31.56 -7.64
C THR A 129 7.11 -30.06 -7.40
N PRO A 130 6.32 -29.38 -6.55
CA PRO A 130 6.58 -27.99 -6.20
C PRO A 130 7.80 -27.86 -5.29
N ARG A 131 8.49 -26.71 -5.35
CA ARG A 131 9.54 -26.34 -4.39
C ARG A 131 8.92 -25.58 -3.21
N VAL A 132 9.20 -26.00 -1.98
CA VAL A 132 8.75 -25.28 -0.79
C VAL A 132 9.61 -24.03 -0.58
N ILE A 133 8.98 -22.85 -0.56
CA ILE A 133 9.69 -21.58 -0.36
C ILE A 133 10.36 -21.56 1.03
N GLY A 134 11.60 -21.08 1.10
CA GLY A 134 12.39 -21.01 2.34
C GLY A 134 12.97 -22.35 2.81
N LYS A 135 12.61 -23.48 2.18
CA LYS A 135 13.15 -24.81 2.48
C LYS A 135 13.89 -25.42 1.29
N ASP A 136 13.22 -25.51 0.15
CA ASP A 136 13.79 -26.00 -1.11
C ASP A 136 14.31 -24.84 -1.99
N THR A 137 14.00 -23.60 -1.60
CA THR A 137 14.52 -22.35 -2.16
C THR A 137 15.27 -21.56 -1.09
N LEU A 138 15.82 -20.40 -1.45
CA LEU A 138 16.21 -19.39 -0.45
C LEU A 138 14.98 -18.93 0.34
N SER A 139 15.20 -18.37 1.54
CA SER A 139 14.18 -17.58 2.23
C SER A 139 14.06 -16.22 1.55
N PRO A 140 12.84 -15.68 1.36
CA PRO A 140 12.67 -14.34 0.84
C PRO A 140 13.43 -13.32 1.71
N PRO A 141 14.18 -12.38 1.12
CA PRO A 141 14.68 -11.20 1.83
C PRO A 141 13.52 -10.39 2.40
N ASN A 142 13.72 -9.82 3.58
CA ASN A 142 12.65 -9.19 4.38
C ASN A 142 12.95 -7.74 4.74
N LYS A 143 13.63 -6.99 3.86
CA LYS A 143 13.89 -5.55 4.05
C LYS A 143 13.98 -4.80 2.73
N ALA A 144 15.00 -5.11 1.94
CA ALA A 144 15.31 -4.38 0.71
C ALA A 144 14.60 -5.01 -0.50
N PHE A 145 14.03 -4.17 -1.37
CA PHE A 145 13.41 -4.61 -2.62
C PHE A 145 14.44 -4.74 -3.75
N SER A 146 15.30 -3.73 -3.92
CA SER A 146 16.29 -3.67 -5.00
C SER A 146 17.59 -2.97 -4.57
N ALA A 147 18.70 -3.34 -5.20
CA ALA A 147 19.97 -2.60 -5.08
C ALA A 147 19.85 -1.15 -5.58
N LEU A 148 18.91 -0.89 -6.50
CA LEU A 148 18.71 0.42 -7.11
C LEU A 148 17.90 1.38 -6.23
N ASP A 149 17.41 0.93 -5.08
CA ASP A 149 16.78 1.79 -4.07
C ASP A 149 17.80 2.60 -3.27
N ASN A 150 19.10 2.35 -3.47
CA ASN A 150 20.17 2.96 -2.68
C ASN A 150 20.00 2.76 -1.15
N GLY A 151 19.32 1.67 -0.76
CA GLY A 151 19.08 1.31 0.63
C GLY A 151 17.78 1.89 1.22
N ASP A 152 16.99 2.63 0.45
CA ASP A 152 15.72 3.19 0.91
C ASP A 152 14.64 3.13 -0.18
N VAL A 153 13.64 2.27 0.03
CA VAL A 153 12.52 2.10 -0.91
C VAL A 153 11.57 3.32 -0.90
N PHE A 154 11.63 4.18 0.12
CA PHE A 154 10.84 5.41 0.21
C PHE A 154 11.64 6.66 -0.16
N GLY A 155 12.91 6.50 -0.53
CA GLY A 155 13.83 7.60 -0.75
C GLY A 155 13.36 8.58 -1.82
N VAL A 156 13.54 9.87 -1.53
CA VAL A 156 13.44 10.97 -2.49
C VAL A 156 14.83 11.55 -2.79
N PRO A 157 15.11 12.04 -4.02
CA PRO A 157 14.27 11.95 -5.21
C PRO A 157 14.07 10.48 -5.65
N ASN A 158 12.81 10.14 -5.96
CA ASN A 158 12.45 8.81 -6.45
C ASN A 158 12.57 8.73 -7.98
N ASN A 159 12.39 7.54 -8.56
CA ASN A 159 12.44 7.32 -10.02
C ASN A 159 13.72 7.83 -10.69
N VAL A 160 14.86 7.70 -9.99
CA VAL A 160 16.17 8.14 -10.50
C VAL A 160 16.86 7.08 -11.36
N SER A 161 16.35 5.85 -11.33
CA SER A 161 16.83 4.75 -12.16
C SER A 161 15.69 3.80 -12.56
N LEU A 162 15.93 2.98 -13.59
CA LEU A 162 14.98 1.97 -14.06
C LEU A 162 15.65 0.59 -14.08
N ILE A 163 14.97 -0.44 -13.56
CA ILE A 163 15.42 -1.84 -13.60
C ILE A 163 15.67 -2.27 -15.05
N SER A 164 14.76 -1.93 -15.96
CA SER A 164 14.83 -2.30 -17.37
C SER A 164 15.97 -1.63 -18.14
N VAL A 165 16.53 -0.53 -17.63
CA VAL A 165 17.66 0.18 -18.24
C VAL A 165 18.97 -0.29 -17.63
N SER A 166 19.04 -0.36 -16.30
CA SER A 166 20.24 -0.80 -15.58
C SER A 166 20.50 -2.30 -15.75
N ASN A 167 19.42 -3.10 -15.88
CA ASN A 167 19.39 -4.55 -15.95
C ASN A 167 20.41 -5.23 -15.00
N PRO A 168 20.30 -4.97 -13.68
CA PRO A 168 21.29 -5.46 -12.72
C PRO A 168 21.31 -6.99 -12.66
N THR A 169 22.47 -7.56 -12.33
CA THR A 169 22.56 -8.97 -11.95
C THR A 169 21.81 -9.19 -10.65
N LEU A 170 20.97 -10.22 -10.61
CA LEU A 170 20.16 -10.53 -9.44
C LEU A 170 21.05 -10.91 -8.24
N VAL A 171 20.65 -10.47 -7.05
CA VAL A 171 21.19 -10.90 -5.75
C VAL A 171 20.03 -11.35 -4.85
N PRO A 172 19.42 -12.53 -5.12
CA PRO A 172 18.23 -13.06 -4.42
C PRO A 172 18.35 -13.21 -2.91
N ARG A 173 19.57 -13.22 -2.37
CA ARG A 173 19.82 -13.30 -0.92
C ARG A 173 19.60 -11.96 -0.20
N ASN A 174 19.64 -10.86 -0.93
CA ASN A 174 19.63 -9.51 -0.35
C ASN A 174 18.37 -8.72 -0.73
N TYR A 175 17.82 -8.95 -1.91
CA TYR A 175 16.77 -8.13 -2.49
C TYR A 175 15.54 -8.96 -2.85
N GLY A 176 14.37 -8.55 -2.37
CA GLY A 176 13.12 -9.29 -2.54
C GLY A 176 12.67 -9.42 -3.98
N MET A 177 12.80 -8.35 -4.78
CA MET A 177 12.45 -8.41 -6.21
C MET A 177 13.36 -9.42 -6.94
N ASP A 178 14.66 -9.41 -6.64
CA ASP A 178 15.62 -10.35 -7.22
C ASP A 178 15.29 -11.80 -6.83
N PHE A 179 14.80 -12.01 -5.60
CA PHE A 179 14.35 -13.32 -5.12
C PHE A 179 13.13 -13.84 -5.87
N TRP A 180 12.11 -13.00 -6.04
CA TRP A 180 10.90 -13.41 -6.78
C TRP A 180 11.17 -13.57 -8.27
N GLU A 181 12.04 -12.73 -8.84
CA GLU A 181 12.50 -12.85 -10.23
C GLU A 181 13.23 -14.17 -10.47
N SER A 182 14.12 -14.59 -9.56
CA SER A 182 14.83 -15.86 -9.72
C SER A 182 13.94 -17.11 -9.57
N LEU A 183 12.68 -16.92 -9.18
CA LEU A 183 11.65 -17.95 -9.17
C LEU A 183 10.59 -17.76 -10.26
N SER A 184 10.71 -16.78 -11.16
CA SER A 184 9.70 -16.50 -12.19
C SER A 184 9.38 -17.74 -13.04
N GLY A 185 8.09 -18.09 -13.11
CA GLY A 185 7.57 -19.29 -13.78
C GLY A 185 7.63 -20.60 -12.98
N GLU A 186 8.27 -20.60 -11.81
CA GLU A 186 8.51 -21.81 -11.02
C GLU A 186 7.27 -22.28 -10.25
N LEU A 187 7.05 -23.59 -10.20
CA LEU A 187 6.01 -24.20 -9.37
C LEU A 187 6.50 -24.31 -7.91
N VAL A 188 5.87 -23.55 -7.03
CA VAL A 188 6.26 -23.39 -5.62
C VAL A 188 5.15 -23.77 -4.65
N THR A 189 5.48 -23.89 -3.37
CA THR A 189 4.50 -24.00 -2.28
C THR A 189 4.86 -23.07 -1.14
N VAL A 190 3.90 -22.24 -0.73
CA VAL A 190 3.91 -21.47 0.52
C VAL A 190 3.32 -22.37 1.61
N LYS A 191 4.10 -22.65 2.66
CA LYS A 191 3.67 -23.45 3.81
C LYS A 191 3.17 -22.57 4.94
N SER A 192 2.17 -23.06 5.67
CA SER A 192 1.61 -22.40 6.87
C SER A 192 1.28 -20.92 6.61
N ALA A 193 0.64 -20.64 5.47
CA ALA A 193 0.40 -19.29 5.03
C ALA A 193 -0.56 -18.54 5.98
N HIS A 194 -0.39 -17.24 6.09
CA HIS A 194 -1.40 -16.36 6.68
C HIS A 194 -1.61 -15.12 5.82
N ALA A 195 -2.82 -14.58 5.88
CA ALA A 195 -3.20 -13.39 5.11
C ALA A 195 -2.70 -12.11 5.78
N LEU A 196 -2.10 -11.23 4.99
CA LEU A 196 -1.57 -9.94 5.45
C LEU A 196 -2.58 -8.82 5.31
N THR A 197 -3.43 -8.90 4.30
CA THR A 197 -4.45 -7.90 3.98
C THR A 197 -5.76 -8.56 3.53
N LYS A 198 -6.82 -7.75 3.42
CA LYS A 198 -8.11 -8.17 2.89
C LYS A 198 -7.98 -8.48 1.38
N PRO A 199 -8.78 -9.40 0.82
CA PRO A 199 -8.77 -9.62 -0.62
C PRO A 199 -9.18 -8.37 -1.38
N ASN A 200 -8.54 -8.11 -2.53
CA ASN A 200 -9.00 -7.07 -3.45
C ASN A 200 -10.31 -7.47 -4.17
N ASN A 201 -10.83 -6.62 -5.05
CA ASN A 201 -12.06 -6.90 -5.82
C ASN A 201 -11.98 -8.11 -6.78
N TYR A 202 -10.78 -8.65 -7.03
CA TYR A 202 -10.56 -9.86 -7.81
C TYR A 202 -10.39 -11.12 -6.92
N GLY A 203 -10.37 -10.94 -5.60
CA GLY A 203 -10.11 -12.01 -4.63
C GLY A 203 -8.61 -12.30 -4.46
N ASP A 204 -7.73 -11.43 -4.98
CA ASP A 204 -6.30 -11.60 -4.76
C ASP A 204 -5.95 -11.20 -3.33
N THR A 205 -5.11 -11.98 -2.67
CA THR A 205 -4.81 -11.84 -1.24
C THR A 205 -3.30 -11.86 -1.02
N TRP A 206 -2.76 -10.89 -0.29
CA TRP A 206 -1.37 -10.89 0.13
C TRP A 206 -1.13 -11.86 1.28
N VAL A 207 -0.05 -12.63 1.20
CA VAL A 207 0.30 -13.65 2.20
C VAL A 207 1.80 -13.67 2.48
N VAL A 208 2.15 -14.27 3.62
CA VAL A 208 3.49 -14.85 3.86
C VAL A 208 3.36 -16.29 4.35
N GLY A 209 4.43 -17.07 4.18
CA GLY A 209 4.56 -18.42 4.73
C GLY A 209 5.32 -18.47 6.06
N ASP A 210 5.89 -19.63 6.37
CA ASP A 210 6.65 -19.90 7.60
C ASP A 210 8.11 -19.43 7.58
N TRP A 211 8.48 -18.56 6.64
CA TRP A 211 9.79 -17.90 6.62
C TRP A 211 9.86 -16.74 7.61
N LYS A 212 11.08 -16.27 7.86
CA LYS A 212 11.30 -15.13 8.75
C LYS A 212 10.83 -13.83 8.09
N VAL A 213 9.93 -13.13 8.75
CA VAL A 213 9.46 -11.81 8.37
C VAL A 213 10.04 -10.72 9.28
N THR A 214 10.03 -9.49 8.80
CA THR A 214 10.06 -8.27 9.63
C THR A 214 8.63 -7.71 9.71
N GLY A 215 8.41 -6.58 10.38
CA GLY A 215 7.10 -5.91 10.33
C GLY A 215 5.91 -6.59 11.05
N LEU A 216 6.02 -7.85 11.52
CA LEU A 216 4.87 -8.62 12.04
C LEU A 216 4.21 -7.96 13.25
N ASN A 217 3.02 -7.42 13.05
CA ASN A 217 2.21 -6.82 14.10
C ASN A 217 1.37 -7.85 14.85
N SER A 218 0.77 -7.44 15.97
CA SER A 218 0.01 -8.31 16.87
C SER A 218 -1.22 -8.94 16.22
N ARG A 219 -1.76 -8.33 15.16
CA ARG A 219 -2.88 -8.88 14.38
C ARG A 219 -2.44 -9.98 13.41
N GLY A 220 -1.17 -10.01 13.03
CA GLY A 220 -0.63 -10.93 12.02
C GLY A 220 -0.49 -10.32 10.62
N GLY A 221 -0.58 -8.99 10.50
CA GLY A 221 -0.18 -8.28 9.28
C GLY A 221 1.30 -7.87 9.34
N LEU A 222 1.83 -7.33 8.23
CA LEU A 222 3.17 -6.73 8.21
C LEU A 222 3.05 -5.22 8.14
N THR A 223 3.55 -4.54 9.17
CA THR A 223 3.56 -3.08 9.26
C THR A 223 4.79 -2.52 8.54
N THR A 224 4.58 -1.51 7.71
CA THR A 224 5.67 -0.76 7.08
C THR A 224 6.48 -0.02 8.14
N VAL A 225 7.81 -0.08 8.05
CA VAL A 225 8.72 0.66 8.93
C VAL A 225 9.82 1.33 8.10
N ASP A 226 10.68 2.12 8.76
CA ASP A 226 11.82 2.78 8.11
C ASP A 226 12.57 1.84 7.16
N LYS A 227 12.59 2.23 5.87
CA LYS A 227 13.22 1.55 4.73
C LYS A 227 12.71 0.13 4.41
N ASP A 228 11.63 -0.32 5.03
CA ASP A 228 11.10 -1.68 4.90
C ASP A 228 9.60 -1.67 4.57
N ALA A 229 9.28 -2.05 3.33
CA ALA A 229 7.91 -2.21 2.82
C ALA A 229 7.50 -3.68 2.63
N ASN A 230 8.14 -4.58 3.39
CA ASN A 230 7.81 -6.01 3.47
C ASN A 230 7.96 -6.79 2.14
N PRO A 231 9.16 -6.80 1.53
CA PRO A 231 9.42 -7.50 0.26
C PRO A 231 9.25 -9.04 0.31
N GLU A 232 9.16 -9.62 1.50
CA GLU A 232 8.92 -11.04 1.70
C GLU A 232 7.46 -11.48 1.51
N ALA A 233 6.54 -10.52 1.35
CA ALA A 233 5.15 -10.76 1.03
C ALA A 233 4.97 -11.16 -0.43
N ILE A 234 3.91 -11.93 -0.71
CA ILE A 234 3.55 -12.31 -2.08
C ILE A 234 2.03 -12.28 -2.27
N ILE A 235 1.57 -11.71 -3.38
CA ILE A 235 0.14 -11.71 -3.70
C ILE A 235 -0.24 -13.03 -4.34
N ILE A 236 -1.36 -13.60 -3.90
CA ILE A 236 -1.95 -14.79 -4.48
C ILE A 236 -3.05 -14.37 -5.42
N GLY A 237 -2.85 -14.64 -6.72
CA GLY A 237 -3.78 -14.28 -7.78
C GLY A 237 -4.91 -15.29 -8.00
N SER A 238 -5.48 -15.24 -9.20
CA SER A 238 -6.58 -16.11 -9.63
C SER A 238 -6.18 -17.59 -9.79
N PRO A 239 -6.97 -18.55 -9.27
CA PRO A 239 -6.69 -19.98 -9.41
C PRO A 239 -6.69 -20.50 -10.85
N LEU A 240 -5.70 -21.33 -11.19
CA LEU A 240 -5.53 -21.90 -12.53
C LEU A 240 -6.59 -22.94 -12.90
N ASP A 241 -7.23 -23.60 -11.92
CA ASP A 241 -8.35 -24.52 -12.14
C ASP A 241 -9.70 -23.83 -12.38
N GLY A 242 -9.76 -22.50 -12.29
CA GLY A 242 -10.97 -21.70 -12.44
C GLY A 242 -11.86 -21.64 -11.20
N SER A 243 -11.43 -22.20 -10.07
CA SER A 243 -12.05 -21.93 -8.77
C SER A 243 -11.84 -20.46 -8.36
N LYS A 244 -12.51 -20.02 -7.29
CA LYS A 244 -12.47 -18.63 -6.83
C LYS A 244 -11.93 -18.54 -5.41
N ASN A 245 -11.02 -17.60 -5.19
CA ASN A 245 -10.54 -17.27 -3.85
C ASN A 245 -11.69 -16.73 -2.96
N PRO A 246 -11.60 -16.95 -1.63
CA PRO A 246 -12.59 -16.43 -0.69
C PRO A 246 -12.49 -14.91 -0.56
N ALA A 247 -13.65 -14.24 -0.45
CA ALA A 247 -13.74 -12.79 -0.24
C ALA A 247 -13.81 -12.38 1.25
N ILE A 248 -13.68 -13.35 2.16
CA ILE A 248 -13.97 -13.18 3.60
C ILE A 248 -12.72 -13.26 4.47
N THR A 249 -11.53 -13.24 3.86
CA THR A 249 -10.25 -13.29 4.57
C THR A 249 -10.00 -11.98 5.32
N ARG A 250 -9.45 -12.08 6.53
CA ARG A 250 -9.01 -10.97 7.38
C ARG A 250 -7.49 -10.98 7.55
N VAL A 251 -6.92 -9.84 7.92
CA VAL A 251 -5.52 -9.75 8.38
C VAL A 251 -5.31 -10.75 9.51
N GLY A 252 -4.32 -11.63 9.38
CA GLY A 252 -3.96 -12.65 10.36
C GLY A 252 -4.69 -13.99 10.22
N ASP A 253 -5.65 -14.13 9.31
CA ASP A 253 -6.30 -15.42 9.06
C ASP A 253 -5.27 -16.47 8.63
N THR A 254 -5.33 -17.65 9.24
CA THR A 254 -4.47 -18.78 8.84
C THR A 254 -5.06 -19.47 7.61
N LEU A 255 -4.22 -19.64 6.60
CA LEU A 255 -4.55 -20.29 5.34
C LEU A 255 -3.90 -21.68 5.28
N GLY A 256 -4.45 -22.54 4.42
CA GLY A 256 -3.82 -23.80 4.06
C GLY A 256 -2.55 -23.58 3.23
N ASP A 257 -1.84 -24.66 2.92
CA ASP A 257 -0.71 -24.60 1.99
C ASP A 257 -1.17 -24.11 0.60
N ILE A 258 -0.38 -23.23 0.00
CA ILE A 258 -0.69 -22.62 -1.29
C ILE A 258 0.34 -23.10 -2.29
N THR A 259 -0.07 -23.96 -3.22
CA THR A 259 0.78 -24.42 -4.33
C THR A 259 0.39 -23.68 -5.60
N GLY A 260 1.36 -23.11 -6.31
CA GLY A 260 1.09 -22.30 -7.49
C GLY A 260 2.35 -21.92 -8.26
N ILE A 261 2.15 -21.17 -9.34
CA ILE A 261 3.22 -20.70 -10.22
C ILE A 261 3.57 -19.26 -9.86
N VAL A 262 4.85 -18.98 -9.60
CA VAL A 262 5.34 -17.60 -9.50
C VAL A 262 5.29 -16.96 -10.89
N SER A 263 4.79 -15.75 -10.98
CA SER A 263 4.70 -14.95 -12.19
C SER A 263 4.87 -13.49 -11.80
N TYR A 264 4.77 -12.60 -12.79
CA TYR A 264 4.76 -11.17 -12.58
C TYR A 264 3.63 -10.56 -13.40
N SER A 265 2.72 -9.85 -12.73
CA SER A 265 1.54 -9.28 -13.37
C SER A 265 1.07 -8.02 -12.64
N PHE A 266 0.53 -7.07 -13.40
CA PHE A 266 -0.07 -5.83 -12.87
C PHE A 266 0.84 -5.01 -11.92
N GLY A 267 2.16 -5.18 -12.02
CA GLY A 267 3.12 -4.45 -11.20
C GLY A 267 3.69 -5.23 -10.02
N TYR A 268 3.29 -6.48 -9.82
CA TYR A 268 3.71 -7.28 -8.67
C TYR A 268 4.11 -8.70 -9.08
N TYR A 269 5.06 -9.28 -8.36
CA TYR A 269 5.25 -10.72 -8.33
C TYR A 269 4.01 -11.37 -7.72
N THR A 270 3.55 -12.44 -8.33
CA THR A 270 2.27 -13.08 -8.00
C THR A 270 2.41 -14.58 -8.04
N ILE A 271 1.80 -15.29 -7.09
CA ILE A 271 1.59 -16.74 -7.24
C ILE A 271 0.20 -16.96 -7.82
N LEU A 272 0.12 -17.60 -8.99
CA LEU A 272 -1.12 -18.12 -9.55
C LEU A 272 -1.37 -19.50 -8.91
N PRO A 273 -2.29 -19.62 -7.94
CA PRO A 273 -2.46 -20.87 -7.21
C PRO A 273 -3.11 -21.93 -8.11
N LEU A 274 -2.81 -23.21 -7.89
CA LEU A 274 -3.41 -24.29 -8.66
C LEU A 274 -4.91 -24.43 -8.37
N THR A 275 -5.31 -24.14 -7.14
CA THR A 275 -6.69 -24.17 -6.63
C THR A 275 -6.94 -22.98 -5.72
N ALA A 276 -8.20 -22.66 -5.46
CA ALA A 276 -8.58 -21.58 -4.55
C ALA A 276 -7.94 -21.71 -3.16
N LEU A 277 -7.68 -20.56 -2.54
CA LEU A 277 -7.25 -20.46 -1.15
C LEU A 277 -8.26 -21.11 -0.20
N ASN A 278 -7.76 -21.73 0.86
CA ASN A 278 -8.55 -22.33 1.92
C ASN A 278 -8.25 -21.64 3.25
N VAL A 279 -9.24 -20.97 3.84
CA VAL A 279 -9.13 -20.40 5.19
C VAL A 279 -9.26 -21.52 6.21
N VAL A 280 -8.17 -21.83 6.92
CA VAL A 280 -8.12 -22.91 7.90
C VAL A 280 -8.61 -22.44 9.26
N LYS A 281 -8.27 -21.20 9.64
CA LYS A 281 -8.65 -20.62 10.91
C LYS A 281 -8.79 -19.11 10.79
N ALA A 282 -9.97 -18.61 11.17
CA ALA A 282 -10.17 -17.18 11.33
C ALA A 282 -9.46 -16.66 12.58
N ILE A 283 -8.85 -15.48 12.47
CA ILE A 283 -8.23 -14.76 13.59
C ILE A 283 -9.31 -14.26 14.58
N GLU A 284 -9.00 -14.26 15.87
CA GLU A 284 -9.88 -13.74 16.94
C GLU A 284 -9.11 -12.80 17.88
N PRO A 285 -9.75 -11.78 18.47
CA PRO A 285 -11.16 -11.42 18.29
C PRO A 285 -11.44 -10.84 16.90
N ARG A 286 -12.65 -11.02 16.39
CA ARG A 286 -13.08 -10.45 15.10
C ARG A 286 -12.90 -8.93 14.98
N LEU A 287 -13.29 -8.18 16.02
CA LEU A 287 -13.22 -6.72 16.11
C LEU A 287 -12.36 -6.32 17.33
N PRO A 288 -11.72 -5.14 17.31
CA PRO A 288 -11.01 -4.64 18.48
C PRO A 288 -12.00 -4.27 19.60
N PRO A 289 -11.54 -4.20 20.86
CA PRO A 289 -12.33 -3.56 21.90
C PRO A 289 -12.47 -2.05 21.63
N PRO A 290 -13.51 -1.38 22.17
CA PRO A 290 -13.56 0.07 22.24
C PRO A 290 -12.34 0.66 22.97
N THR A 291 -12.03 1.93 22.68
CA THR A 291 -10.97 2.65 23.39
C THR A 291 -11.19 2.64 24.90
N THR A 292 -10.09 2.60 25.64
CA THR A 292 -10.11 2.74 27.10
C THR A 292 -10.01 4.19 27.56
N LEU A 293 -9.74 5.11 26.63
CA LEU A 293 -9.59 6.53 26.91
C LEU A 293 -10.95 7.21 27.05
N ILE A 294 -11.29 7.55 28.30
CA ILE A 294 -12.55 8.23 28.64
C ILE A 294 -12.25 9.65 29.08
N SER A 295 -13.04 10.61 28.60
CA SER A 295 -12.95 12.01 28.98
C SER A 295 -13.11 12.19 30.50
N SER A 296 -12.33 13.11 31.07
CA SER A 296 -12.54 13.59 32.45
C SER A 296 -13.68 14.61 32.54
N GLY A 297 -14.20 15.12 31.41
CA GLY A 297 -15.21 16.18 31.35
C GLY A 297 -14.68 17.59 31.64
N ASP A 298 -13.36 17.75 31.78
CA ASP A 298 -12.69 19.01 32.07
C ASP A 298 -11.31 19.10 31.40
N CYS A 299 -10.60 20.22 31.60
CA CYS A 299 -9.30 20.48 30.99
C CYS A 299 -8.21 19.44 31.33
N SER A 300 -8.38 18.65 32.39
CA SER A 300 -7.33 17.74 32.88
C SER A 300 -7.21 16.45 32.07
N GLY A 301 -8.21 16.17 31.23
CA GLY A 301 -8.28 14.95 30.44
C GLY A 301 -9.36 15.02 29.37
N LEU A 302 -9.25 15.96 28.45
CA LEU A 302 -10.09 16.00 27.26
C LEU A 302 -9.73 14.86 26.32
N THR A 303 -10.72 14.22 25.71
CA THR A 303 -10.50 13.25 24.64
C THR A 303 -10.62 13.91 23.27
N VAL A 304 -9.68 13.59 22.38
CA VAL A 304 -9.59 14.13 21.02
C VAL A 304 -9.52 12.96 20.04
N GLY A 305 -10.49 12.84 19.13
CA GLY A 305 -10.51 11.81 18.09
C GLY A 305 -9.99 12.33 16.75
N SER A 306 -9.45 11.44 15.90
CA SER A 306 -9.21 11.71 14.48
C SER A 306 -9.81 10.58 13.64
N TYR A 307 -10.56 10.92 12.59
CA TYR A 307 -11.20 9.92 11.74
C TYR A 307 -11.44 10.42 10.30
N ASN A 308 -10.78 9.78 9.34
CA ASN A 308 -11.16 9.81 7.93
C ASN A 308 -12.39 8.89 7.73
N VAL A 309 -13.52 9.47 7.31
CA VAL A 309 -14.81 8.77 7.23
C VAL A 309 -15.20 8.31 5.81
N GLU A 310 -14.25 8.31 4.87
CA GLU A 310 -14.39 7.81 3.49
C GLU A 310 -15.59 8.39 2.72
N ASN A 311 -15.40 9.53 2.04
CA ASN A 311 -16.39 10.13 1.14
C ASN A 311 -17.81 10.26 1.73
N LEU A 312 -17.91 10.79 2.95
CA LEU A 312 -19.17 10.82 3.69
C LEU A 312 -20.05 11.99 3.24
N TRP A 313 -21.27 11.69 2.80
CA TRP A 313 -22.34 12.67 2.57
C TRP A 313 -23.65 12.23 3.24
N ALA A 314 -24.66 13.10 3.25
CA ALA A 314 -25.93 12.85 3.93
C ALA A 314 -26.67 11.56 3.50
N GLY A 315 -26.48 11.10 2.26
CA GLY A 315 -27.07 9.88 1.72
C GLY A 315 -26.19 8.63 1.78
N SER A 316 -24.99 8.73 2.37
CA SER A 316 -24.07 7.60 2.51
C SER A 316 -24.69 6.50 3.38
N ALA A 317 -24.70 5.26 2.86
CA ALA A 317 -25.23 4.11 3.59
C ALA A 317 -24.45 3.82 4.89
N HIS A 318 -23.16 4.16 4.92
CA HIS A 318 -22.26 3.94 6.06
C HIS A 318 -22.31 5.04 7.13
N LEU A 319 -23.07 6.14 6.94
CA LEU A 319 -23.12 7.25 7.90
C LEU A 319 -23.54 6.82 9.32
N VAL A 320 -24.55 5.95 9.41
CA VAL A 320 -25.01 5.43 10.70
C VAL A 320 -23.95 4.54 11.35
N ASN A 321 -23.17 3.81 10.56
CA ASN A 321 -22.06 3.00 11.05
C ASN A 321 -20.89 3.86 11.56
N ILE A 322 -20.56 4.96 10.87
CA ILE A 322 -19.59 5.94 11.37
C ILE A 322 -20.04 6.52 12.71
N SER A 323 -21.34 6.82 12.84
CA SER A 323 -21.91 7.29 14.10
C SER A 323 -21.72 6.25 15.22
N ASP A 324 -22.00 4.96 14.94
CA ASP A 324 -21.77 3.85 15.87
C ASP A 324 -20.30 3.72 16.28
N HIS A 325 -19.37 3.85 15.34
CA HIS A 325 -17.94 3.85 15.63
C HIS A 325 -17.58 4.97 16.61
N ILE A 326 -18.05 6.19 16.36
CA ILE A 326 -17.79 7.36 17.23
C ILE A 326 -18.32 7.13 18.65
N VAL A 327 -19.54 6.62 18.80
CA VAL A 327 -20.17 6.47 20.12
C VAL A 327 -19.66 5.24 20.87
N ASN A 328 -19.67 4.08 20.21
CA ASN A 328 -19.46 2.80 20.88
C ASN A 328 -18.00 2.37 20.91
N TYR A 329 -17.18 2.81 19.94
CA TYR A 329 -15.77 2.43 19.87
C TYR A 329 -14.82 3.57 20.27
N LEU A 330 -15.09 4.82 19.87
CA LEU A 330 -14.28 5.98 20.27
C LEU A 330 -14.74 6.63 21.58
N ARG A 331 -15.85 6.15 22.16
CA ARG A 331 -16.42 6.65 23.42
C ARG A 331 -16.74 8.16 23.39
N SER A 332 -17.18 8.65 22.23
CA SER A 332 -17.60 10.03 22.01
C SER A 332 -16.56 11.07 22.48
N PRO A 333 -15.44 11.23 21.76
CA PRO A 333 -14.41 12.22 22.11
C PRO A 333 -14.96 13.64 22.29
N ASN A 334 -14.36 14.47 23.13
CA ASN A 334 -14.84 15.85 23.32
C ASN A 334 -14.69 16.72 22.07
N LEU A 335 -13.67 16.43 21.27
CA LEU A 335 -13.40 17.03 19.97
C LEU A 335 -13.02 15.91 18.99
N ILE A 336 -13.48 15.99 17.75
CA ILE A 336 -13.14 15.04 16.68
C ILE A 336 -12.66 15.81 15.46
N PHE A 337 -11.48 15.46 14.98
CA PHE A 337 -10.92 15.85 13.70
C PHE A 337 -11.49 14.91 12.64
N VAL A 338 -12.36 15.39 11.78
CA VAL A 338 -13.00 14.55 10.74
C VAL A 338 -12.49 14.98 9.36
N GLN A 339 -12.13 14.01 8.53
CA GLN A 339 -11.73 14.21 7.13
C GLN A 339 -12.74 13.51 6.21
N GLU A 340 -12.65 13.72 4.89
CA GLU A 340 -13.50 13.04 3.90
C GLU A 340 -15.00 13.40 4.01
N ILE A 341 -15.31 14.65 4.42
CA ILE A 341 -16.69 15.17 4.40
C ILE A 341 -17.00 15.75 3.01
N GLN A 342 -18.04 15.23 2.37
CA GLN A 342 -18.56 15.68 1.08
C GLN A 342 -19.75 16.65 1.20
N ASP A 343 -20.12 17.24 0.06
CA ASP A 343 -21.19 18.21 -0.06
C ASP A 343 -22.54 17.58 0.31
N ASN A 344 -23.54 18.43 0.50
CA ASN A 344 -24.91 17.98 0.81
C ASN A 344 -25.48 16.98 -0.21
N ASN A 345 -24.96 16.97 -1.45
CA ASN A 345 -25.36 16.15 -2.58
C ASN A 345 -24.29 15.12 -3.02
N GLY A 346 -23.27 14.87 -2.19
CA GLY A 346 -22.20 13.92 -2.48
C GLY A 346 -21.40 14.30 -3.73
N GLU A 347 -21.07 13.33 -4.58
CA GLU A 347 -20.25 13.53 -5.80
C GLU A 347 -21.00 14.17 -6.99
N THR A 348 -22.17 14.78 -6.75
CA THR A 348 -22.89 15.48 -7.83
C THR A 348 -22.13 16.75 -8.21
N ASN A 349 -21.40 16.73 -9.33
CA ASN A 349 -20.67 17.90 -9.81
C ASN A 349 -21.64 19.01 -10.27
N ASP A 350 -21.95 19.93 -9.35
CA ASP A 350 -22.69 21.16 -9.52
C ASP A 350 -22.14 22.24 -8.56
N ALA A 351 -22.81 23.39 -8.44
CA ALA A 351 -22.31 24.51 -7.65
C ALA A 351 -22.53 24.38 -6.12
N VAL A 352 -23.05 23.26 -5.62
CA VAL A 352 -23.26 23.04 -4.18
C VAL A 352 -21.94 22.66 -3.53
N VAL A 353 -21.45 23.52 -2.64
CA VAL A 353 -20.19 23.30 -1.90
C VAL A 353 -20.38 23.19 -0.38
N THR A 354 -21.62 23.27 0.10
CA THR A 354 -21.91 23.23 1.55
C THR A 354 -22.07 21.80 2.04
N ALA A 355 -21.55 21.50 3.25
CA ALA A 355 -21.70 20.20 3.92
C ALA A 355 -22.67 20.23 5.12
N ASN A 356 -23.46 21.31 5.29
CA ASN A 356 -24.32 21.50 6.46
C ASN A 356 -25.34 20.34 6.67
N LEU A 357 -25.97 19.84 5.60
CA LEU A 357 -26.87 18.70 5.67
C LEU A 357 -26.12 17.42 6.03
N THR A 358 -24.95 17.19 5.43
CA THR A 358 -24.08 16.04 5.73
C THR A 358 -23.70 16.02 7.21
N LEU A 359 -23.14 17.11 7.73
CA LEU A 359 -22.68 17.21 9.12
C LEU A 359 -23.85 17.18 10.11
N THR A 360 -24.97 17.85 9.82
CA THR A 360 -26.18 17.78 10.66
C THR A 360 -26.75 16.36 10.71
N THR A 361 -26.71 15.62 9.60
CA THR A 361 -27.18 14.23 9.57
C THR A 361 -26.27 13.34 10.42
N LEU A 362 -24.95 13.51 10.33
CA LEU A 362 -23.98 12.80 11.15
C LEU A 362 -24.16 13.08 12.65
N THR A 363 -24.21 14.35 13.07
CA THR A 363 -24.37 14.69 14.49
C THR A 363 -25.73 14.27 15.05
N SER A 364 -26.79 14.35 14.25
CA SER A 364 -28.12 13.83 14.62
C SER A 364 -28.11 12.31 14.81
N ALA A 365 -27.40 11.57 13.96
CA ALA A 365 -27.27 10.13 14.07
C ALA A 365 -26.46 9.74 15.33
N ILE A 366 -25.37 10.46 15.62
CA ILE A 366 -24.58 10.30 16.86
C ILE A 366 -25.45 10.52 18.11
N SER A 367 -26.20 11.62 18.17
CA SER A 367 -27.10 11.92 19.29
C SER A 367 -28.19 10.85 19.44
N SER A 368 -28.77 10.40 18.32
CA SER A 368 -29.85 9.39 18.31
C SER A 368 -29.45 8.03 18.88
N ILE A 369 -28.16 7.67 18.84
CA ILE A 369 -27.64 6.42 19.42
C ILE A 369 -27.03 6.62 20.82
N GLY A 370 -27.17 7.81 21.41
CA GLY A 370 -26.78 8.12 22.79
C GLY A 370 -25.44 8.85 22.93
N GLY A 371 -24.86 9.34 21.83
CA GLY A 371 -23.71 10.26 21.87
C GLY A 371 -24.09 11.70 22.23
N PRO A 372 -23.11 12.61 22.33
CA PRO A 372 -23.35 14.03 22.55
C PRO A 372 -24.12 14.70 21.40
N GLU A 373 -24.80 15.80 21.72
CA GLU A 373 -25.30 16.74 20.71
C GLU A 373 -24.13 17.57 20.19
N TYR A 374 -23.29 16.97 19.35
CA TYR A 374 -22.14 17.66 18.77
C TYR A 374 -22.56 18.87 17.93
N GLU A 375 -21.86 19.98 18.12
CA GLU A 375 -21.78 21.06 17.14
C GLU A 375 -20.60 20.80 16.19
N PHE A 376 -20.60 21.46 15.04
CA PHE A 376 -19.56 21.29 14.04
C PHE A 376 -19.05 22.60 13.47
N VAL A 377 -17.80 22.57 12.99
CA VAL A 377 -17.10 23.71 12.41
C VAL A 377 -16.40 23.27 11.13
N GLU A 378 -16.60 24.03 10.06
CA GLU A 378 -15.99 23.80 8.76
C GLU A 378 -15.90 25.13 7.98
N ILE A 379 -15.26 25.10 6.81
CA ILE A 379 -15.23 26.21 5.85
C ILE A 379 -15.50 25.60 4.49
N ASP A 380 -16.58 26.05 3.83
CA ASP A 380 -16.94 25.62 2.48
C ASP A 380 -15.72 25.79 1.54
N PRO A 381 -15.37 24.78 0.72
CA PRO A 381 -14.35 24.91 -0.30
C PRO A 381 -14.81 25.80 -1.47
N VAL A 382 -13.87 26.14 -2.33
CA VAL A 382 -14.21 26.65 -3.67
C VAL A 382 -14.49 25.45 -4.57
N ASP A 383 -15.58 25.54 -5.33
CA ASP A 383 -16.03 24.50 -6.25
C ASP A 383 -14.90 23.96 -7.15
N ASP A 384 -14.72 22.64 -7.14
CA ASP A 384 -13.71 21.86 -7.84
C ASP A 384 -12.25 22.28 -7.56
N LYS A 385 -11.96 22.92 -6.41
CA LYS A 385 -10.59 23.33 -6.03
C LYS A 385 -9.94 22.52 -4.92
N ASP A 386 -10.73 21.84 -4.12
CA ASP A 386 -10.26 20.99 -3.03
C ASP A 386 -10.52 19.57 -3.53
N GLY A 387 -9.47 18.84 -3.96
CA GLY A 387 -9.65 17.61 -4.72
C GLY A 387 -10.16 16.43 -3.90
N GLY A 388 -9.94 15.21 -4.37
CA GLY A 388 -10.58 13.99 -3.85
C GLY A 388 -11.64 13.51 -4.84
N ALA A 389 -12.76 12.95 -4.38
CA ALA A 389 -13.86 12.56 -5.24
C ALA A 389 -14.35 13.74 -6.10
N PRO A 390 -14.33 13.63 -7.45
CA PRO A 390 -14.77 14.68 -8.34
C PRO A 390 -16.20 15.14 -8.03
N GLY A 391 -16.43 16.46 -7.94
CA GLY A 391 -17.73 17.04 -7.63
C GLY A 391 -18.18 16.97 -6.17
N GLY A 392 -17.45 16.28 -5.28
CA GLY A 392 -17.82 16.17 -3.86
C GLY A 392 -17.18 17.21 -2.94
N ASN A 393 -16.28 18.04 -3.49
CA ASN A 393 -15.55 19.11 -2.81
C ASN A 393 -15.09 18.75 -1.38
N ILE A 394 -14.38 17.63 -1.21
CA ILE A 394 -14.08 17.08 0.12
C ILE A 394 -13.40 18.11 1.03
N ARG A 395 -13.76 18.09 2.32
CA ARG A 395 -13.17 18.97 3.34
C ARG A 395 -12.90 18.26 4.67
N GLN A 396 -12.12 18.95 5.51
CA GLN A 396 -12.02 18.69 6.93
C GLN A 396 -13.13 19.39 7.70
N ALA A 397 -13.54 18.81 8.81
CA ALA A 397 -14.45 19.41 9.78
C ALA A 397 -14.02 19.08 11.21
N TYR A 398 -14.52 19.85 12.17
CA TYR A 398 -14.50 19.49 13.58
C TYR A 398 -15.90 19.12 14.04
N LEU A 399 -16.03 18.08 14.87
CA LEU A 399 -17.20 17.87 15.73
C LEU A 399 -16.77 18.12 17.18
N TYR A 400 -17.49 18.93 17.95
CA TYR A 400 -17.12 19.24 19.33
C TYR A 400 -18.33 19.22 20.26
N ASN A 401 -18.13 18.75 21.48
CA ASN A 401 -19.19 18.69 22.48
C ASN A 401 -19.38 20.09 23.10
N PRO A 402 -20.51 20.77 22.83
CA PRO A 402 -20.75 22.14 23.30
C PRO A 402 -20.95 22.23 24.82
N ASP A 403 -21.18 21.11 25.51
CA ASP A 403 -21.26 21.07 26.98
C ASP A 403 -19.89 21.19 27.66
N ILE A 404 -18.79 21.12 26.88
CA ILE A 404 -17.41 21.09 27.40
C ILE A 404 -16.54 22.15 26.72
N LEU A 405 -16.73 22.34 25.41
CA LEU A 405 -15.89 23.18 24.56
C LEU A 405 -16.71 24.22 23.81
N GLN A 406 -16.08 25.35 23.53
CA GLN A 406 -16.57 26.37 22.62
C GLN A 406 -15.43 26.89 21.75
N LEU A 407 -15.73 27.46 20.58
CA LEU A 407 -14.75 28.21 19.81
C LEU A 407 -14.34 29.48 20.57
N ARG A 408 -13.04 29.73 20.65
CA ARG A 408 -12.53 30.96 21.26
C ARG A 408 -12.68 32.14 20.28
N LYS A 409 -13.47 33.15 20.65
CA LYS A 409 -13.66 34.38 19.85
C LYS A 409 -13.96 34.11 18.36
N PRO A 410 -15.05 33.42 18.02
CA PRO A 410 -15.33 32.98 16.66
C PRO A 410 -15.39 34.16 15.67
N ASN A 411 -14.63 34.03 14.59
CA ASN A 411 -14.57 34.96 13.46
C ASN A 411 -14.16 34.15 12.22
N PHE A 412 -15.14 33.64 11.49
CA PHE A 412 -14.90 32.68 10.41
C PHE A 412 -14.19 33.34 9.22
N GLY A 413 -13.15 32.68 8.70
CA GLY A 413 -12.51 33.06 7.44
C GLY A 413 -13.25 32.48 6.24
N ALA A 414 -13.17 33.15 5.08
CA ALA A 414 -13.68 32.63 3.82
C ALA A 414 -12.72 31.61 3.18
N SER A 415 -13.21 30.84 2.21
CA SER A 415 -12.48 29.76 1.52
C SER A 415 -11.14 30.17 0.90
N THR A 416 -11.00 31.46 0.54
CA THR A 416 -9.82 32.03 -0.14
C THR A 416 -9.02 33.00 0.74
N GLU A 417 -9.43 33.19 2.00
CA GLU A 417 -8.73 34.05 2.96
C GLU A 417 -7.72 33.24 3.77
N ALA A 418 -6.47 33.71 3.78
CA ALA A 418 -5.42 33.10 4.58
C ALA A 418 -5.59 33.45 6.07
N ASN A 419 -5.49 32.43 6.92
CA ASN A 419 -5.34 32.60 8.35
C ASN A 419 -3.92 33.06 8.71
N GLU A 420 -3.80 33.73 9.84
CA GLU A 420 -2.54 34.29 10.33
C GLU A 420 -2.53 34.19 11.86
N VAL A 421 -1.35 34.01 12.44
CA VAL A 421 -1.13 34.14 13.89
C VAL A 421 -0.82 35.61 14.19
N LEU A 422 -1.70 36.23 14.98
CA LEU A 422 -1.59 37.63 15.42
C LEU A 422 -0.82 37.73 16.75
N PRO A 423 -0.28 38.93 17.08
CA PRO A 423 0.40 39.16 18.35
C PRO A 423 -0.43 38.72 19.56
N GLY A 424 0.20 37.99 20.48
CA GLY A 424 -0.46 37.42 21.65
C GLY A 424 -1.06 36.03 21.43
N SER A 425 -0.63 35.33 20.37
CA SER A 425 -1.12 34.00 20.00
C SER A 425 -2.65 34.01 19.78
N GLU A 426 -3.12 34.87 18.87
CA GLU A 426 -4.53 34.89 18.46
C GLU A 426 -4.66 34.56 16.98
N LEU A 427 -5.66 33.78 16.61
CA LEU A 427 -5.95 33.53 15.20
C LEU A 427 -6.66 34.74 14.58
N LYS A 428 -6.25 35.16 13.39
CA LYS A 428 -6.98 36.17 12.60
C LYS A 428 -8.40 35.71 12.28
N TYR A 429 -8.55 34.43 11.92
CA TYR A 429 -9.82 33.77 11.71
C TYR A 429 -9.90 32.50 12.57
N ASN A 430 -11.03 32.31 13.25
CA ASN A 430 -11.33 31.11 14.02
C ASN A 430 -12.76 30.63 13.71
N PRO A 431 -12.92 29.58 12.88
CA PRO A 431 -11.87 28.84 12.15
C PRO A 431 -11.27 29.63 10.96
N GLY A 432 -10.15 29.15 10.41
CA GLY A 432 -9.51 29.68 9.20
C GLY A 432 -8.68 28.63 8.44
N ARG A 433 -8.28 28.94 7.20
CA ARG A 433 -7.47 28.04 6.33
C ARG A 433 -6.01 28.52 6.23
N ILE A 434 -5.06 27.58 6.19
CA ILE A 434 -3.64 27.90 5.98
C ILE A 434 -3.41 28.17 4.49
N GLU A 435 -2.96 29.38 4.17
CA GLU A 435 -2.57 29.84 2.83
C GLU A 435 -3.37 29.24 1.64
N PRO A 436 -4.70 29.41 1.56
CA PRO A 436 -5.53 28.65 0.63
C PRO A 436 -5.29 28.93 -0.86
N GLN A 437 -4.46 29.92 -1.20
CA GLN A 437 -4.08 30.28 -2.58
C GLN A 437 -2.67 29.80 -2.95
N ASN A 438 -1.95 29.15 -2.04
CA ASN A 438 -0.60 28.65 -2.30
C ASN A 438 -0.63 27.54 -3.38
N PRO A 439 0.31 27.52 -4.34
CA PRO A 439 0.36 26.50 -5.40
C PRO A 439 0.54 25.07 -4.88
N ALA A 440 1.04 24.87 -3.66
CA ALA A 440 1.15 23.55 -3.02
C ALA A 440 -0.20 22.81 -2.94
N TRP A 441 -1.32 23.53 -2.94
CA TRP A 441 -2.67 22.95 -2.85
C TRP A 441 -3.25 22.52 -4.21
N THR A 442 -2.46 21.86 -5.06
CA THR A 442 -2.92 21.33 -6.36
C THR A 442 -3.99 20.27 -6.17
N ALA A 443 -5.26 20.64 -6.40
CA ALA A 443 -6.42 19.77 -6.17
C ALA A 443 -6.33 19.05 -4.81
N SER A 444 -5.96 19.79 -3.76
CA SER A 444 -5.76 19.27 -2.40
C SER A 444 -6.54 20.11 -1.40
N ARG A 445 -6.87 19.49 -0.27
CA ARG A 445 -7.63 20.13 0.81
C ARG A 445 -6.70 21.03 1.62
N LYS A 446 -7.22 22.20 2.00
CA LYS A 446 -6.46 23.20 2.78
C LYS A 446 -6.71 22.94 4.26
N PRO A 447 -5.68 22.89 5.13
CA PRO A 447 -5.86 22.61 6.56
C PRO A 447 -6.87 23.55 7.23
N LEU A 448 -7.72 23.00 8.10
CA LEU A 448 -8.69 23.74 8.89
C LEU A 448 -8.13 24.02 10.29
N VAL A 449 -7.85 25.29 10.57
CA VAL A 449 -7.34 25.75 11.86
C VAL A 449 -8.50 26.25 12.71
N ALA A 450 -8.52 25.86 13.98
CA ALA A 450 -9.40 26.43 14.99
C ALA A 450 -8.68 26.57 16.34
N GLU A 451 -9.21 27.42 17.21
CA GLU A 451 -8.84 27.48 18.63
C GLU A 451 -10.09 27.23 19.48
N PHE A 452 -10.03 26.20 20.31
CA PHE A 452 -11.11 25.84 21.24
C PHE A 452 -10.74 26.26 22.66
N GLU A 453 -11.74 26.50 23.49
CA GLU A 453 -11.57 26.75 24.91
C GLU A 453 -12.62 26.03 25.77
N THR A 454 -12.30 25.79 27.03
CA THR A 454 -13.29 25.34 28.02
C THR A 454 -14.34 26.43 28.23
N LEU A 455 -15.57 26.03 28.59
CA LEU A 455 -16.71 26.96 28.76
C LEU A 455 -16.48 28.11 29.77
N ASP A 456 -15.52 27.96 30.68
CA ASP A 456 -15.14 29.00 31.63
C ASP A 456 -14.12 30.02 31.07
N GLY A 457 -13.69 29.85 29.81
CA GLY A 457 -12.73 30.70 29.10
C GLY A 457 -11.31 30.65 29.65
N LYS A 458 -10.96 29.67 30.51
CA LYS A 458 -9.65 29.65 31.18
C LYS A 458 -8.57 28.87 30.45
N ASN A 459 -8.95 27.85 29.68
CA ASN A 459 -8.01 26.93 29.04
C ASN A 459 -8.34 26.88 27.55
N SER A 460 -7.40 27.30 26.70
CA SER A 460 -7.52 27.19 25.26
C SER A 460 -6.42 26.32 24.65
N PHE A 461 -6.67 25.84 23.44
CA PHE A 461 -5.73 25.05 22.66
C PHE A 461 -6.03 25.20 21.17
N PHE A 462 -4.96 25.23 20.37
CA PHE A 462 -5.01 25.29 18.92
C PHE A 462 -5.14 23.90 18.32
N THR A 463 -5.91 23.82 17.25
CA THR A 463 -6.18 22.58 16.52
C THR A 463 -6.02 22.82 15.03
N ILE A 464 -5.28 21.96 14.34
CA ILE A 464 -5.06 22.03 12.89
C ILE A 464 -5.42 20.67 12.29
N ASN A 465 -6.50 20.64 11.52
CA ASN A 465 -7.02 19.43 10.89
C ASN A 465 -6.52 19.36 9.45
N VAL A 466 -5.73 18.32 9.14
CA VAL A 466 -5.09 18.14 7.85
C VAL A 466 -5.72 16.99 7.06
N HIS A 467 -5.64 17.10 5.74
CA HIS A 467 -5.93 16.00 4.82
C HIS A 467 -5.14 16.26 3.53
N PHE A 468 -3.89 15.83 3.52
CA PHE A 468 -2.97 16.13 2.42
C PHE A 468 -3.22 15.27 1.18
N GLY A 469 -2.61 15.66 0.06
CA GLY A 469 -2.83 15.03 -1.24
C GLY A 469 -2.46 13.54 -1.22
N SER A 470 -3.35 12.68 -1.71
CA SER A 470 -3.12 11.23 -1.76
C SER A 470 -1.83 10.86 -2.50
N LYS A 471 -1.32 9.65 -2.26
CA LYS A 471 -0.21 9.06 -3.02
C LYS A 471 -0.61 8.58 -4.43
N GLY A 472 -1.73 9.06 -4.97
CA GLY A 472 -2.20 8.76 -6.32
C GLY A 472 -1.15 9.10 -7.38
N GLY A 473 -1.05 8.26 -8.41
CA GLY A 473 -0.02 8.39 -9.45
C GLY A 473 1.32 7.74 -9.10
N SER A 474 1.44 7.12 -7.93
CA SER A 474 2.60 6.28 -7.56
C SER A 474 2.74 5.06 -8.48
N SER A 475 3.97 4.57 -8.63
CA SER A 475 4.22 3.26 -9.25
C SER A 475 4.01 2.15 -8.22
N SER A 476 3.87 0.90 -8.68
CA SER A 476 4.00 -0.26 -7.78
C SER A 476 5.34 -0.22 -7.04
N ILE A 477 5.36 -0.69 -5.80
CA ILE A 477 6.57 -0.88 -4.99
C ILE A 477 7.54 -1.91 -5.61
N GLU A 478 7.04 -2.81 -6.46
CA GLU A 478 7.81 -3.79 -7.25
C GLU A 478 7.95 -3.38 -8.73
N GLY A 479 7.73 -2.09 -9.03
CA GLY A 479 7.81 -1.54 -10.38
C GLY A 479 9.22 -1.29 -10.92
N ASP A 480 9.26 -0.86 -12.18
CA ASP A 480 10.50 -0.60 -12.95
C ASP A 480 11.32 0.58 -12.38
N ALA A 481 10.64 1.62 -11.89
CA ALA A 481 11.25 2.84 -11.34
C ALA A 481 11.80 2.63 -9.92
N ARG A 482 13.07 3.00 -9.70
CA ARG A 482 13.76 2.82 -8.40
C ARG A 482 14.44 4.12 -7.90
N PRO A 483 14.21 4.51 -6.62
CA PRO A 483 13.09 4.06 -5.77
C PRO A 483 11.72 4.23 -6.46
N PRO A 484 10.68 3.49 -6.06
CA PRO A 484 9.32 3.63 -6.59
C PRO A 484 8.85 5.08 -6.60
N VAL A 485 8.10 5.47 -7.64
CA VAL A 485 7.50 6.81 -7.73
C VAL A 485 6.55 7.00 -6.55
N ASN A 486 6.81 7.98 -5.69
CA ASN A 486 5.87 8.48 -4.68
C ASN A 486 5.09 9.66 -5.27
N GLY A 487 3.90 9.39 -5.79
CA GLY A 487 3.06 10.37 -6.50
C GLY A 487 2.66 11.54 -5.60
N GLY A 488 2.79 12.76 -6.11
CA GLY A 488 2.42 13.99 -5.39
C GLY A 488 3.33 14.36 -4.20
N VAL A 489 4.51 13.74 -4.07
CA VAL A 489 5.39 13.96 -2.90
C VAL A 489 5.91 15.41 -2.81
N GLU A 490 6.17 16.07 -3.94
CA GLU A 490 6.63 17.46 -3.98
C GLU A 490 5.55 18.40 -3.41
N ASP A 491 4.31 18.28 -3.90
CA ASP A 491 3.16 19.02 -3.35
C ASP A 491 2.97 18.71 -1.86
N ARG A 492 2.98 17.42 -1.47
CA ARG A 492 2.82 17.03 -0.04
C ARG A 492 3.90 17.62 0.85
N GLN A 493 5.15 17.67 0.40
CA GLN A 493 6.23 18.27 1.17
C GLN A 493 5.96 19.76 1.41
N GLU A 494 5.60 20.51 0.37
CA GLU A 494 5.26 21.93 0.51
C GLU A 494 4.02 22.13 1.41
N GLN A 495 2.99 21.28 1.29
CA GLN A 495 1.79 21.32 2.16
C GLN A 495 2.13 21.12 3.64
N MET A 496 3.07 20.21 3.93
CA MET A 496 3.56 19.94 5.28
C MET A 496 4.40 21.10 5.81
N GLU A 497 5.31 21.65 5.01
CA GLU A 497 6.13 22.81 5.38
C GLU A 497 5.26 24.02 5.73
N LEU A 498 4.25 24.35 4.91
CA LEU A 498 3.29 25.44 5.19
C LEU A 498 2.53 25.23 6.50
N THR A 499 2.15 23.98 6.78
CA THR A 499 1.45 23.64 8.03
C THR A 499 2.39 23.73 9.23
N ALA A 500 3.64 23.30 9.07
CA ALA A 500 4.65 23.35 10.11
C ALA A 500 5.06 24.79 10.45
N ASP A 501 5.18 25.66 9.44
CA ASP A 501 5.46 27.08 9.61
C ASP A 501 4.34 27.77 10.39
N PHE A 502 3.08 27.48 10.07
CA PHE A 502 1.94 28.01 10.84
C PHE A 502 1.98 27.58 12.31
N VAL A 503 2.38 26.34 12.60
CA VAL A 503 2.60 25.88 13.99
C VAL A 503 3.77 26.63 14.64
N ALA A 504 4.86 26.82 13.91
CA ALA A 504 6.03 27.55 14.40
C ALA A 504 5.67 29.01 14.75
N ASP A 505 4.81 29.65 13.98
CA ASP A 505 4.29 31.00 14.26
C ASP A 505 3.48 31.04 15.58
N ILE A 506 2.63 30.04 15.84
CA ILE A 506 1.93 29.92 17.13
C ILE A 506 2.95 29.81 18.28
N LEU A 507 3.96 28.96 18.13
CA LEU A 507 4.99 28.73 19.15
C LEU A 507 5.95 29.92 19.31
N ALA A 508 6.11 30.75 18.29
CA ALA A 508 6.88 31.99 18.37
C ALA A 508 6.18 33.02 19.26
N GLU A 509 4.85 33.10 19.19
CA GLU A 509 4.02 33.95 20.06
C GLU A 509 3.86 33.37 21.48
N ASP A 510 3.60 32.06 21.59
CA ASP A 510 3.55 31.35 22.86
C ASP A 510 4.23 29.97 22.77
N LYS A 511 5.47 29.91 23.28
CA LYS A 511 6.26 28.68 23.37
C LYS A 511 5.61 27.55 24.18
N ASN A 512 4.60 27.86 25.00
CA ASN A 512 3.86 26.91 25.83
C ASN A 512 2.44 26.68 25.30
N ALA A 513 2.11 27.15 24.10
CA ALA A 513 0.81 26.94 23.49
C ALA A 513 0.48 25.44 23.45
N ASN A 514 -0.77 25.11 23.79
CA ASN A 514 -1.32 23.79 23.59
C ASN A 514 -1.72 23.67 22.12
N ILE A 515 -1.05 22.80 21.35
CA ILE A 515 -1.31 22.65 19.90
C ILE A 515 -1.50 21.17 19.61
N VAL A 516 -2.56 20.85 18.86
CA VAL A 516 -2.84 19.52 18.31
C VAL A 516 -2.96 19.63 16.80
N VAL A 517 -2.14 18.90 16.05
CA VAL A 517 -2.27 18.74 14.60
C VAL A 517 -2.66 17.29 14.34
N ALA A 518 -3.76 17.03 13.66
CA ALA A 518 -4.19 15.66 13.39
C ALA A 518 -4.94 15.52 12.08
N GLY A 519 -4.97 14.31 11.54
CA GLY A 519 -5.71 13.96 10.33
C GLY A 519 -4.93 13.02 9.44
N ASP A 520 -5.32 12.97 8.17
CA ASP A 520 -4.68 12.13 7.15
C ASP A 520 -3.54 12.91 6.47
N PHE A 521 -2.30 12.53 6.76
CA PHE A 521 -1.11 13.15 6.16
C PHE A 521 -0.72 12.51 4.84
N ASN A 522 -1.32 11.36 4.49
CA ASN A 522 -0.97 10.55 3.31
C ASN A 522 0.53 10.21 3.20
N GLU A 523 1.24 10.14 4.32
CA GLU A 523 2.67 9.94 4.36
C GLU A 523 3.12 9.28 5.67
N PHE A 524 4.22 8.53 5.62
CA PHE A 524 4.69 7.73 6.76
C PHE A 524 5.53 8.58 7.74
N ALA A 525 5.50 8.27 9.03
CA ALA A 525 6.17 9.07 10.06
C ALA A 525 7.70 9.16 9.89
N PHE A 526 8.32 8.16 9.25
CA PHE A 526 9.76 8.00 9.12
C PHE A 526 10.33 8.45 7.76
N VAL A 527 9.53 9.10 6.91
CA VAL A 527 10.02 9.59 5.62
C VAL A 527 10.28 11.10 5.64
N GLU A 528 11.13 11.56 4.73
CA GLU A 528 11.65 12.93 4.69
C GLU A 528 10.58 14.03 4.83
N PRO A 529 9.40 13.97 4.16
CA PRO A 529 8.37 15.01 4.34
C PRO A 529 7.89 15.17 5.80
N LEU A 530 7.67 14.07 6.53
CA LEU A 530 7.24 14.14 7.94
C LEU A 530 8.40 14.47 8.89
N GLU A 531 9.61 14.02 8.58
CA GLU A 531 10.80 14.42 9.33
C GLU A 531 11.00 15.95 9.26
N ASN A 532 10.81 16.53 8.07
CA ASN A 532 10.87 17.98 7.86
C ASN A 532 9.74 18.71 8.60
N PHE A 533 8.50 18.20 8.51
CA PHE A 533 7.36 18.73 9.28
C PHE A 533 7.67 18.82 10.78
N LEU A 534 8.21 17.74 11.37
CA LEU A 534 8.56 17.69 12.79
C LEU A 534 9.73 18.62 13.15
N ALA A 535 10.73 18.73 12.27
CA ALA A 535 11.87 19.60 12.48
C ALA A 535 11.49 21.09 12.53
N ILE A 536 10.55 21.51 11.67
CA ILE A 536 10.06 22.89 11.59
C ILE A 536 9.06 23.17 12.72
N SER A 537 8.04 22.32 12.86
CA SER A 537 6.93 22.55 13.81
C SER A 537 7.33 22.36 15.28
N ASN A 538 8.42 21.63 15.55
CA ASN A 538 8.87 21.24 16.90
C ASN A 538 7.78 20.53 17.73
N LEU A 539 6.83 19.88 17.06
CA LEU A 539 5.83 19.02 17.68
C LEU A 539 6.42 17.65 18.04
N ARG A 540 5.60 16.84 18.69
CA ARG A 540 5.89 15.45 19.04
C ARG A 540 4.80 14.55 18.51
N ASP A 541 5.24 13.45 17.93
CA ASP A 541 4.39 12.32 17.57
C ASP A 541 3.68 11.77 18.83
N MET A 542 2.36 11.63 18.77
CA MET A 542 1.55 11.05 19.83
C MET A 542 1.87 9.57 20.05
N ASP A 543 2.23 8.84 19.00
CA ASP A 543 2.62 7.44 19.11
C ASP A 543 3.88 7.27 19.94
N GLU A 544 4.89 8.11 19.70
CA GLU A 544 6.08 8.18 20.54
C GLU A 544 5.74 8.65 21.97
N ALA A 545 4.89 9.66 22.11
CA ALA A 545 4.52 10.20 23.43
C ALA A 545 3.78 9.17 24.29
N ALA A 546 2.94 8.33 23.68
CA ALA A 546 2.19 7.25 24.31
C ALA A 546 2.96 5.93 24.40
N ASN A 547 4.15 5.85 23.78
CA ASN A 547 4.97 4.63 23.67
C ASN A 547 4.26 3.49 22.93
N ILE A 548 3.51 3.81 21.87
CA ILE A 548 2.92 2.81 20.98
C ILE A 548 4.06 2.14 20.19
N PRO A 549 4.18 0.80 20.23
CA PRO A 549 5.20 0.09 19.46
C PRO A 549 5.08 0.41 17.96
N PRO A 550 6.18 0.61 17.23
CA PRO A 550 6.14 0.97 15.80
C PRO A 550 5.27 0.08 14.93
N LEU A 551 5.19 -1.22 15.24
CA LEU A 551 4.41 -2.18 14.45
C LEU A 551 2.88 -2.06 14.68
N GLU A 552 2.43 -1.34 15.70
CA GLU A 552 1.01 -1.22 16.07
C GLU A 552 0.41 0.16 15.72
N ARG A 553 1.15 1.03 15.02
CA ARG A 553 0.74 2.41 14.69
C ARG A 553 -0.10 2.54 13.42
N TYR A 554 -0.36 1.42 12.75
CA TYR A 554 -1.03 1.44 11.44
C TYR A 554 -2.49 1.88 11.57
N THR A 555 -2.94 2.62 10.56
CA THR A 555 -4.33 3.06 10.41
C THR A 555 -4.93 2.65 9.07
N TYR A 556 -4.12 2.12 8.15
CA TYR A 556 -4.52 1.83 6.78
C TYR A 556 -3.97 0.49 6.30
N LEU A 557 -4.65 -0.16 5.35
CA LEU A 557 -4.13 -1.35 4.65
C LEU A 557 -3.98 -1.04 3.16
N PHE A 558 -2.77 -1.21 2.63
CA PHE A 558 -2.50 -1.05 1.20
C PHE A 558 -1.48 -2.08 0.73
N ASP A 559 -1.76 -2.71 -0.40
CA ASP A 559 -0.96 -3.84 -0.92
C ASP A 559 -0.70 -4.90 0.17
N MET A 560 0.57 -5.20 0.46
CA MET A 560 0.99 -6.13 1.51
C MET A 560 1.06 -5.53 2.91
N ASN A 561 0.85 -4.22 3.03
CA ASN A 561 1.29 -3.43 4.18
C ASN A 561 0.13 -2.99 5.07
N SER A 562 0.37 -3.06 6.38
CA SER A 562 -0.29 -2.20 7.37
C SER A 562 0.50 -0.88 7.45
N GLN A 563 -0.17 0.24 7.22
CA GLN A 563 0.45 1.55 6.99
C GLN A 563 -0.06 2.60 7.98
N GLU A 564 0.81 3.50 8.40
CA GLU A 564 0.51 4.66 9.25
C GLU A 564 0.37 5.91 8.35
N LEU A 565 -0.87 6.30 8.06
CA LEU A 565 -1.17 7.49 7.24
C LEU A 565 -1.86 8.60 8.05
N ASP A 566 -2.56 8.23 9.12
CA ASP A 566 -3.24 9.17 10.01
C ASP A 566 -2.38 9.41 11.24
N HIS A 567 -2.02 10.67 11.47
CA HIS A 567 -1.11 11.05 12.55
C HIS A 567 -1.77 12.03 13.50
N MET A 568 -1.29 12.05 14.74
CA MET A 568 -1.55 13.13 15.68
C MET A 568 -0.23 13.64 16.27
N TYR A 569 0.02 14.94 16.11
CA TYR A 569 1.18 15.62 16.65
C TYR A 569 0.76 16.65 17.69
N ILE A 570 1.50 16.71 18.79
CA ILE A 570 1.21 17.61 19.91
C ILE A 570 2.39 18.50 20.27
N SER A 571 2.11 19.69 20.79
CA SER A 571 3.14 20.54 21.36
C SER A 571 3.72 19.95 22.65
N GLN A 572 4.91 20.41 23.02
CA GLN A 572 5.59 19.97 24.25
C GLN A 572 4.76 20.23 25.51
N ALA A 573 3.87 21.23 25.49
CA ALA A 573 3.02 21.59 26.62
C ALA A 573 2.03 20.47 26.99
N LEU A 574 1.57 19.71 25.98
CA LEU A 574 0.56 18.65 26.08
C LEU A 574 1.13 17.27 26.35
N LYS A 575 2.43 17.05 26.12
CA LYS A 575 3.11 15.76 26.34
C LYS A 575 2.90 15.17 27.74
N PRO A 576 2.94 15.95 28.84
CA PRO A 576 2.76 15.38 30.18
C PRO A 576 1.37 14.75 30.33
N LYS A 577 1.34 13.43 30.58
CA LYS A 577 0.12 12.60 30.72
C LYS A 577 -0.68 12.40 29.43
N ALA A 578 -0.11 12.70 28.26
CA ALA A 578 -0.70 12.34 26.99
C ALA A 578 -0.87 10.81 26.91
N GLN A 579 -2.04 10.37 26.44
CA GLN A 579 -2.36 8.98 26.15
C GLN A 579 -2.92 8.93 24.73
N TYR A 580 -2.68 7.83 24.02
CA TYR A 580 -3.12 7.63 22.65
C TYR A 580 -3.46 6.17 22.41
N GLU A 581 -4.47 5.92 21.58
CA GLU A 581 -4.90 4.60 21.15
C GLU A 581 -5.40 4.66 19.70
N HIS A 582 -4.94 3.74 18.86
CA HIS A 582 -5.58 3.42 17.59
C HIS A 582 -6.68 2.37 17.82
N VAL A 583 -7.84 2.55 17.18
CA VAL A 583 -8.95 1.61 17.27
C VAL A 583 -9.09 0.92 15.92
N HIS A 584 -8.48 -0.26 15.77
CA HIS A 584 -8.35 -0.98 14.49
C HIS A 584 -9.64 -1.62 13.94
N ILE A 585 -10.73 -0.86 13.93
CA ILE A 585 -12.08 -1.34 13.68
C ILE A 585 -12.33 -1.62 12.20
N ASN A 586 -11.63 -0.93 11.32
CA ASN A 586 -11.77 -1.00 9.89
C ASN A 586 -10.73 -1.95 9.28
N THR A 587 -9.49 -1.95 9.75
CA THR A 587 -8.44 -2.83 9.20
C THR A 587 -8.61 -4.30 9.62
N TRP A 588 -9.21 -4.58 10.79
CA TRP A 588 -9.34 -5.96 11.30
C TRP A 588 -10.45 -6.79 10.66
N VAL A 589 -11.39 -6.15 9.96
CA VAL A 589 -12.58 -6.82 9.38
C VAL A 589 -12.38 -7.20 7.91
N THR A 590 -13.38 -7.82 7.30
CA THR A 590 -13.37 -8.13 5.86
C THR A 590 -13.67 -6.87 5.03
N LEU A 591 -13.39 -6.90 3.72
CA LEU A 591 -13.71 -5.79 2.82
C LEU A 591 -15.20 -5.40 2.86
N ALA A 592 -16.12 -6.37 2.94
CA ALA A 592 -17.55 -6.10 3.00
C ALA A 592 -18.04 -5.53 4.34
N GLU A 593 -17.24 -5.67 5.40
CA GLU A 593 -17.55 -5.22 6.76
C GLU A 593 -16.87 -3.89 7.09
N GLN A 594 -15.94 -3.46 6.24
CA GLN A 594 -15.22 -2.20 6.35
C GLN A 594 -16.18 -1.02 6.14
N ILE A 595 -16.11 -0.04 7.04
CA ILE A 595 -16.98 1.13 7.03
C ILE A 595 -16.25 2.38 6.53
N SER A 596 -14.97 2.50 6.85
CA SER A 596 -14.04 3.45 6.24
C SER A 596 -12.73 2.73 5.92
N ASP A 597 -11.95 3.23 4.97
CA ASP A 597 -10.65 2.69 4.66
C ASP A 597 -9.56 2.94 5.72
N HIS A 598 -9.82 3.85 6.66
CA HIS A 598 -8.93 4.24 7.75
C HIS A 598 -9.43 3.77 9.12
N ASP A 599 -8.53 3.42 10.03
CA ASP A 599 -8.85 3.25 11.44
C ASP A 599 -8.82 4.60 12.17
N PRO A 600 -9.81 4.88 13.04
CA PRO A 600 -9.78 6.06 13.90
C PRO A 600 -8.80 5.92 15.08
N SER A 601 -8.40 7.08 15.60
CA SER A 601 -7.53 7.17 16.78
C SER A 601 -8.12 8.12 17.83
N VAL A 602 -7.81 7.87 19.11
CA VAL A 602 -8.24 8.72 20.24
C VAL A 602 -7.05 9.08 21.11
N ALA A 603 -6.90 10.35 21.44
CA ALA A 603 -5.98 10.85 22.44
C ALA A 603 -6.72 11.30 23.70
N LYS A 604 -6.05 11.25 24.85
CA LYS A 604 -6.46 11.94 26.08
C LYS A 604 -5.38 12.92 26.51
N LEU A 605 -5.76 14.20 26.59
CA LEU A 605 -4.82 15.32 26.74
C LEU A 605 -5.20 16.20 27.94
N ASN A 606 -4.19 16.69 28.64
CA ASN A 606 -4.35 17.70 29.68
C ASN A 606 -4.04 19.09 29.10
N VAL A 607 -5.09 19.88 28.86
CA VAL A 607 -5.01 21.24 28.32
C VAL A 607 -5.10 22.32 29.41
N CYS A 608 -5.13 21.95 30.69
CA CYS A 608 -5.23 22.94 31.76
C CYS A 608 -4.06 23.93 31.72
N LYS A 609 -4.36 25.23 31.81
CA LYS A 609 -3.38 26.30 31.87
C LYS A 609 -2.47 26.08 33.08
N LYS A 610 -1.16 26.11 32.84
CA LYS A 610 -0.13 25.93 33.88
C LYS A 610 0.15 27.22 34.64
#